data_AF-A0A511DEW0-F1
#
_entry.id   AF-A0A511DEW0-F1
#
_cell.length_a   1.000
_cell.length_b   1.000
_cell.length_c   1.000
_cell.angle_alpha   90.00
_cell.angle_beta   90.00
_cell.angle_gamma   90.00
#
_symmetry.space_group_name_H-M   'P 1'
#
loop_
_entity.id
_entity.type
_entity.pdbx_description
1 polymer ?
#
loop_
_entity_poly.entity_id
_entity_poly.type
_entity_poly.pdbx_seq_one_letter_code
_entity_poly.pdbx_strand_id
1 'polypeptide(L)'
;MARDEPHSPASTTPLRDYLDRPARGASEDYLVVPRSLAQSMPLRWQQVFTGLLADLHDAYGDLEWPEYRVAPCRYEALTDLDEDQLALAGYLADLGPDGELVYRDAEDGVVDDPESHRVLAPIADPLPPPSAGRVEPRAARKL
;
A
#
# COMPACT_ATOMS: atom_id res chain seq x y z
N MET A 1 -28.97 -5.92 40.30
CA MET A 1 -29.36 -5.60 38.91
C MET A 1 -28.55 -4.37 38.50
N ALA A 2 -27.27 -4.57 38.13
CA ALA A 2 -26.45 -3.49 37.60
C ALA A 2 -26.83 -3.32 36.12
N ARG A 3 -27.23 -2.11 35.75
CA ARG A 3 -27.49 -1.73 34.36
C ARG A 3 -26.15 -1.77 33.62
N ASP A 4 -26.07 -2.53 32.52
CA ASP A 4 -25.05 -2.30 31.50
C ASP A 4 -25.23 -0.86 30.99
N GLU A 5 -24.33 0.02 31.37
CA GLU A 5 -24.22 1.32 30.71
C GLU A 5 -23.77 1.07 29.27
N PRO A 6 -24.43 1.67 28.26
CA PRO A 6 -23.98 1.55 26.89
C PRO A 6 -22.57 2.15 26.79
N HIS A 7 -21.58 1.30 26.49
CA HIS A 7 -20.22 1.73 26.25
C HIS A 7 -20.24 2.64 25.02
N SER A 8 -20.11 3.96 25.23
CA SER A 8 -19.94 4.91 24.13
C SER A 8 -18.78 4.42 23.26
N PRO A 9 -18.90 4.43 21.92
CA PRO A 9 -17.82 4.00 21.05
C PRO A 9 -16.59 4.86 21.36
N ALA A 10 -15.45 4.20 21.56
CA ALA A 10 -14.19 4.86 21.92
C ALA A 10 -13.71 5.90 20.88
N SER A 11 -14.25 5.83 19.66
CA SER A 11 -13.98 6.75 18.56
C SER A 11 -15.17 6.86 17.61
N THR A 12 -15.37 8.04 17.04
CA THR A 12 -16.33 8.28 15.95
C THR A 12 -15.72 7.99 14.56
N THR A 13 -14.41 7.75 14.49
CA THR A 13 -13.67 7.43 13.25
C THR A 13 -12.77 6.20 13.42
N PRO A 14 -13.30 5.05 13.85
CA PRO A 14 -12.48 3.89 14.24
C PRO A 14 -11.60 3.34 13.10
N LEU A 15 -12.02 3.48 11.84
CA LEU A 15 -11.21 3.07 10.69
C LEU A 15 -10.00 3.99 10.49
N ARG A 16 -10.17 5.31 10.63
CA ARG A 16 -9.07 6.29 10.57
C ARG A 16 -8.05 5.99 11.67
N ASP A 17 -8.51 5.85 12.91
CA ASP A 17 -7.64 5.60 14.07
C ASP A 17 -6.83 4.29 13.94
N TYR A 18 -7.37 3.31 13.20
CA TYR A 18 -6.67 2.08 12.88
C TYR A 18 -5.59 2.29 11.80
N LEU A 19 -5.92 3.03 10.73
CA LEU A 19 -5.04 3.27 9.58
C LEU A 19 -3.97 4.35 9.82
N ASP A 20 -4.18 5.25 10.79
CA ASP A 20 -3.18 6.24 11.22
C ASP A 20 -1.97 5.59 11.91
N ARG A 21 -2.07 4.30 12.25
CA ARG A 21 -0.95 3.48 12.75
C ARG A 21 -0.24 2.81 11.59
N PRO A 22 1.06 2.48 11.70
CA PRO A 22 1.74 1.69 10.69
C PRO A 22 1.01 0.37 10.38
N ALA A 23 0.29 0.35 9.27
CA ALA A 23 -0.54 -0.76 8.83
C ALA A 23 -0.11 -1.21 7.43
N ARG A 24 -0.12 -2.53 7.19
CA ARG A 24 0.31 -3.09 5.90
C ARG A 24 -0.70 -2.73 4.82
N GLY A 25 -0.20 -2.25 3.68
CA GLY A 25 -1.04 -1.87 2.55
C GLY A 25 -1.80 -0.57 2.75
N ALA A 26 -1.56 0.17 3.85
CA ALA A 26 -2.14 1.49 4.08
C ALA A 26 -1.15 2.59 3.68
N SER A 27 -1.67 3.60 3.00
CA SER A 27 -1.03 4.88 2.69
C SER A 27 -1.99 6.01 3.08
N GLU A 28 -1.63 7.26 2.81
CA GLU A 28 -2.49 8.42 3.07
C GLU A 28 -3.85 8.30 2.36
N ASP A 29 -3.85 7.88 1.10
CA ASP A 29 -5.06 7.86 0.26
C ASP A 29 -5.67 6.47 0.06
N TYR A 30 -4.89 5.40 0.22
CA TYR A 30 -5.30 4.05 -0.16
C TYR A 30 -5.07 3.01 0.92
N LEU A 31 -6.05 2.12 1.05
CA LEU A 31 -5.93 0.82 1.72
C LEU A 31 -5.99 -0.29 0.67
N VAL A 32 -4.85 -0.92 0.41
CA VAL A 32 -4.71 -2.05 -0.51
C VAL A 32 -4.83 -3.36 0.26
N VAL A 33 -5.82 -4.17 -0.13
CA VAL A 33 -5.95 -5.56 0.33
C VAL A 33 -5.60 -6.49 -0.85
N PRO A 34 -4.42 -7.14 -0.84
CA PRO A 34 -4.04 -8.04 -1.93
C PRO A 34 -5.05 -9.19 -2.08
N ARG A 35 -5.50 -9.41 -3.31
CA ARG A 35 -6.56 -10.39 -3.60
C ARG A 35 -6.19 -11.80 -3.14
N SER A 36 -4.94 -12.23 -3.32
CA SER A 36 -4.46 -13.54 -2.88
C SER A 36 -4.58 -13.71 -1.36
N LEU A 37 -4.32 -12.66 -0.58
CA LEU A 37 -4.47 -12.67 0.87
C LEU A 37 -5.94 -12.63 1.30
N ALA A 38 -6.76 -11.78 0.66
CA ALA A 38 -8.20 -11.70 0.92
C ALA A 38 -8.90 -13.06 0.72
N GLN A 39 -8.59 -13.73 -0.39
CA GLN A 39 -9.16 -15.04 -0.73
C GLN A 39 -8.61 -16.17 0.15
N SER A 40 -7.47 -15.96 0.80
CA SER A 40 -6.86 -16.95 1.69
C SER A 40 -7.32 -16.84 3.14
N MET A 41 -8.04 -15.76 3.49
CA MET A 41 -8.61 -15.56 4.82
C MET A 41 -9.48 -16.76 5.23
N PRO A 42 -9.61 -17.08 6.53
CA PRO A 42 -10.58 -18.07 7.00
C PRO A 42 -12.00 -17.74 6.53
N LEU A 43 -12.82 -18.76 6.26
CA LEU A 43 -14.18 -18.58 5.69
C LEU A 43 -15.02 -17.53 6.45
N ARG A 44 -15.01 -17.55 7.79
CA ARG A 44 -15.73 -16.58 8.60
C ARG A 44 -15.32 -15.13 8.32
N TRP A 45 -14.03 -14.89 8.04
CA TRP A 45 -13.52 -13.56 7.71
C TRP A 45 -13.94 -13.17 6.29
N GLN A 46 -13.87 -14.09 5.34
CA GLN A 46 -14.36 -13.84 3.98
C GLN A 46 -15.84 -13.47 3.97
N GLN A 47 -16.67 -14.12 4.78
CA GLN A 47 -18.11 -13.81 4.88
C GLN A 47 -18.36 -12.40 5.40
N VAL A 48 -17.69 -12.00 6.49
CA VAL A 48 -17.79 -10.63 7.02
C VAL A 48 -17.27 -9.61 6.01
N PHE A 49 -16.11 -9.88 5.40
CA PHE A 49 -15.47 -8.99 4.44
C PHE A 49 -16.31 -8.81 3.18
N THR A 50 -16.93 -9.89 2.68
CA THR A 50 -17.83 -9.84 1.51
C THR A 50 -19.07 -9.00 1.80
N GLY A 51 -19.65 -9.10 3.00
CA GLY A 51 -20.77 -8.24 3.41
C GLY A 51 -20.38 -6.76 3.41
N LEU A 52 -19.24 -6.41 4.03
CA LEU A 52 -18.75 -5.03 4.05
C LEU A 52 -18.45 -4.48 2.65
N LEU A 53 -17.87 -5.29 1.76
CA LEU A 53 -17.63 -4.89 0.37
C LEU A 53 -18.94 -4.70 -0.40
N ALA A 54 -19.95 -5.54 -0.16
CA ALA A 54 -21.26 -5.39 -0.79
C ALA A 54 -21.91 -4.06 -0.37
N ASP A 55 -21.92 -3.76 0.93
CA ASP A 55 -22.46 -2.50 1.46
C ASP A 55 -21.67 -1.28 0.91
N LEU A 56 -20.34 -1.38 0.82
CA LEU A 56 -19.49 -0.33 0.24
C LEU A 56 -19.82 -0.08 -1.24
N HIS A 57 -19.91 -1.14 -2.04
CA HIS A 57 -20.21 -1.03 -3.46
C HIS A 57 -21.64 -0.53 -3.72
N ASP A 58 -22.61 -0.88 -2.86
CA ASP A 58 -23.98 -0.37 -2.96
C ASP A 58 -24.04 1.12 -2.59
N ALA A 59 -23.41 1.52 -1.47
CA ALA A 59 -23.45 2.89 -0.96
C ALA A 59 -22.76 3.92 -1.88
N TYR A 60 -21.74 3.51 -2.64
CA TYR A 60 -20.95 4.38 -3.52
C TYR A 60 -20.98 3.93 -4.99
N GLY A 61 -21.96 3.12 -5.36
CA GLY A 61 -22.07 2.53 -6.70
C GLY A 61 -22.47 3.53 -7.79
N ASP A 62 -22.92 4.73 -7.41
CA ASP A 62 -23.25 5.83 -8.30
C ASP A 62 -22.02 6.64 -8.75
N LEU A 63 -20.88 6.49 -8.06
CA LEU A 63 -19.62 7.10 -8.46
C LEU A 63 -19.00 6.38 -9.67
N GLU A 64 -18.19 7.08 -10.45
CA GLU A 64 -17.38 6.46 -11.51
C GLU A 64 -16.12 5.85 -10.88
N TRP A 65 -16.07 4.52 -10.80
CA TRP A 65 -14.92 3.81 -10.25
C TRP A 65 -13.89 3.58 -11.37
N PRO A 66 -12.71 4.22 -11.32
CA PRO A 66 -11.69 3.97 -12.32
C PRO A 66 -11.05 2.61 -12.11
N GLU A 67 -10.36 2.12 -13.15
CA GLU A 67 -9.44 1.00 -13.00
C GLU A 67 -8.14 1.48 -12.37
N TYR A 68 -7.76 0.89 -11.24
CA TYR A 68 -6.52 1.21 -10.54
C TYR A 68 -5.39 0.28 -10.97
N ARG A 69 -4.24 0.87 -11.33
CA ARG A 69 -2.98 0.15 -11.47
C ARG A 69 -2.21 0.23 -10.16
N VAL A 70 -2.13 -0.87 -9.43
CA VAL A 70 -1.42 -0.96 -8.16
C VAL A 70 -0.10 -1.69 -8.36
N ALA A 71 1.01 -1.09 -7.92
CA ALA A 71 2.34 -1.69 -7.94
C ALA A 71 2.87 -1.89 -6.51
N PRO A 72 3.52 -3.02 -6.20
CA PRO A 72 4.25 -3.18 -4.96
C PRO A 72 5.52 -2.33 -5.03
N CYS A 73 5.78 -1.56 -3.98
CA CYS A 73 6.94 -0.68 -3.93
C CYS A 73 7.61 -0.71 -2.57
N ARG A 74 8.85 -0.21 -2.52
CA ARG A 74 9.61 0.05 -1.28
C ARG A 74 10.37 1.37 -1.42
N TYR A 75 10.65 2.01 -0.28
CA TYR A 75 11.51 3.19 -0.29
C TYR A 75 12.97 2.78 -0.48
N GLU A 76 13.64 3.34 -1.49
CA GLU A 76 15.07 3.18 -1.76
C GLU A 76 15.71 4.54 -2.04
N ALA A 77 17.03 4.64 -1.87
CA ALA A 77 17.78 5.81 -2.29
C ALA A 77 17.84 5.89 -3.82
N LEU A 78 17.89 7.10 -4.39
CA LEU A 78 17.99 7.27 -5.85
C LEU A 78 19.21 6.55 -6.43
N THR A 79 20.33 6.55 -5.69
CA THR A 79 21.58 5.92 -6.10
C THR A 79 21.52 4.39 -6.18
N ASP A 80 20.52 3.78 -5.56
CA ASP A 80 20.33 2.32 -5.55
C ASP A 80 19.39 1.83 -6.67
N LEU A 81 18.81 2.76 -7.44
CA LEU A 81 17.87 2.45 -8.51
C LEU A 81 18.57 2.26 -9.84
N ASP A 82 18.07 1.29 -10.62
CA ASP A 82 18.41 1.19 -12.04
C ASP A 82 17.64 2.24 -12.88
N GLU A 83 18.01 2.38 -14.15
CA GLU A 83 17.43 3.37 -15.07
C GLU A 83 15.91 3.22 -15.23
N ASP A 84 15.41 1.98 -15.29
CA ASP A 84 13.98 1.70 -15.42
C ASP A 84 13.22 2.10 -14.13
N GLN A 85 13.79 1.81 -12.96
CA GLN A 85 13.23 2.18 -11.67
C GLN A 85 13.25 3.70 -11.46
N LEU A 86 14.32 4.39 -11.86
CA LEU A 86 14.41 5.85 -11.85
C LEU A 86 13.30 6.45 -12.72
N ALA A 87 13.17 5.98 -13.97
CA ALA A 87 12.16 6.49 -14.90
C ALA A 87 10.74 6.31 -14.35
N LEU A 88 10.44 5.14 -13.75
CA LEU A 88 9.15 4.88 -13.10
C LEU A 88 8.92 5.74 -11.85
N ALA A 89 9.97 6.13 -11.13
CA ALA A 89 9.91 7.04 -10.00
C ALA A 89 9.90 8.52 -10.41
N GLY A 90 10.02 8.85 -11.70
CA GLY A 90 10.05 10.21 -12.22
C GLY A 90 11.43 10.88 -12.15
N TYR A 91 12.49 10.09 -12.19
CA TYR A 91 13.88 10.55 -12.16
C TYR A 91 14.67 9.99 -13.35
N LEU A 92 15.79 10.64 -13.63
CA LEU A 92 16.81 10.16 -14.56
C LEU A 92 18.19 10.40 -13.98
N ALA A 93 19.17 9.61 -14.42
CA ALA A 93 20.57 9.79 -14.05
C ALA A 93 21.41 9.90 -15.31
N ASP A 94 22.15 11.01 -15.43
CA ASP A 94 23.05 11.27 -16.55
C ASP A 94 24.50 11.38 -16.08
N LEU A 95 25.44 11.08 -16.97
CA LEU A 95 26.86 11.33 -16.74
C LEU A 95 27.15 12.83 -16.87
N GLY A 96 27.62 13.43 -15.78
CA GLY A 96 28.11 14.79 -15.74
C GLY A 96 29.45 14.99 -16.45
N PRO A 97 29.91 16.25 -16.61
CA PRO A 97 31.17 16.57 -17.28
C PRO A 97 32.40 15.95 -16.57
N ASP A 98 32.27 15.66 -15.29
CA ASP A 98 33.34 15.14 -14.44
C ASP A 98 33.36 13.59 -14.40
N GLY A 99 32.40 12.94 -15.08
CA GLY A 99 32.23 11.49 -15.07
C GLY A 99 31.36 10.94 -13.92
N GLU A 100 30.84 11.82 -13.05
CA GLU A 100 29.93 11.46 -11.95
C GLU A 100 28.46 11.44 -12.41
N LEU A 101 27.62 10.63 -11.75
CA LEU A 101 26.18 10.61 -12.02
C LEU A 101 25.50 11.84 -11.43
N VAL A 102 24.69 12.51 -12.25
CA VAL A 102 23.82 13.63 -11.88
C VAL A 102 22.38 13.16 -12.00
N TYR A 103 21.68 13.15 -10.87
CA TYR A 103 20.27 12.76 -10.80
C TYR A 103 19.39 13.97 -11.02
N ARG A 104 18.33 13.80 -11.81
CA ARG A 104 17.35 14.83 -12.09
C ARG A 104 15.94 14.34 -11.92
N ASP A 105 15.06 15.22 -11.51
CA ASP A 105 13.62 14.97 -11.48
C ASP A 105 12.99 15.20 -12.86
N ALA A 106 11.68 14.98 -12.94
CA ALA A 106 10.89 15.14 -14.16
C ALA A 106 10.85 16.58 -14.71
N GLU A 107 11.22 17.58 -13.90
CA GLU A 107 11.30 19.00 -14.29
C GLU A 107 12.72 19.42 -14.69
N ASP A 108 13.64 18.45 -14.86
CA ASP A 108 15.07 18.64 -15.14
C ASP A 108 15.84 19.32 -13.98
N GLY A 109 15.23 19.35 -12.78
CA GLY A 109 15.84 19.84 -11.55
C GLY A 109 16.88 18.86 -11.02
N VAL A 110 18.09 19.35 -10.72
CA VAL A 110 19.15 18.53 -10.12
C VAL A 110 18.76 18.18 -8.68
N VAL A 111 18.82 16.90 -8.35
CA VAL A 111 18.55 16.42 -6.99
C VAL A 111 19.80 16.59 -6.14
N ASP A 112 19.69 17.41 -5.11
CA ASP A 112 20.73 17.54 -4.08
C ASP A 112 20.75 16.28 -3.20
N ASP A 113 21.95 15.81 -2.84
CA ASP A 113 22.19 14.66 -1.95
C ASP A 113 21.39 13.38 -2.35
N PRO A 114 21.64 12.80 -3.53
CA PRO A 114 20.87 11.67 -4.05
C PRO A 114 20.99 10.40 -3.19
N GLU A 115 22.02 10.29 -2.34
CA GLU A 115 22.19 9.16 -1.41
C GLU A 115 21.16 9.17 -0.27
N SER A 116 20.69 10.36 0.16
CA SER A 116 19.67 10.48 1.20
C SER A 116 18.25 10.69 0.64
N HIS A 117 18.14 11.03 -0.64
CA HIS A 117 16.85 11.21 -1.31
C HIS A 117 16.16 9.88 -1.57
N ARG A 118 15.12 9.58 -0.78
CA ARG A 118 14.39 8.31 -0.86
C ARG A 118 13.11 8.42 -1.65
N VAL A 119 12.92 7.51 -2.59
CA VAL A 119 11.75 7.45 -3.46
C VAL A 119 11.09 6.09 -3.41
N LEU A 120 9.82 6.05 -3.80
CA LEU A 120 9.03 4.82 -3.79
C LEU A 120 9.30 4.03 -5.09
N ALA A 121 10.22 3.07 -5.01
CA ALA A 121 10.65 2.27 -6.15
C ALA A 121 9.80 0.99 -6.31
N PRO A 122 9.34 0.68 -7.54
CA PRO A 122 8.67 -0.59 -7.83
C PRO A 122 9.56 -1.79 -7.52
N ILE A 123 8.96 -2.86 -7.01
CA ILE A 123 9.62 -4.13 -6.73
C ILE A 123 8.89 -5.29 -7.38
N ALA A 124 9.54 -6.46 -7.44
CA ALA A 124 8.83 -7.70 -7.69
C ALA A 124 7.83 -7.96 -6.55
N ASP A 125 6.58 -8.32 -6.89
CA ASP A 125 5.57 -8.64 -5.88
C ASP A 125 6.04 -9.84 -5.05
N PRO A 126 6.28 -9.66 -3.73
CA PRO A 126 6.70 -10.77 -2.87
C PRO A 126 5.53 -11.70 -2.54
N LEU A 127 4.29 -11.30 -2.82
CA LEU A 127 3.11 -12.10 -2.52
C LEU A 127 2.81 -13.08 -3.66
N PRO A 128 2.41 -14.32 -3.33
CA PRO A 128 2.00 -15.27 -4.36
C PRO A 128 0.72 -14.76 -5.05
N PRO A 129 0.60 -14.96 -6.38
CA PRO A 129 -0.60 -14.57 -7.10
C PRO A 129 -1.79 -15.45 -6.67
N PRO A 130 -3.04 -15.01 -6.87
CA PRO A 130 -4.22 -15.81 -6.56
C PRO A 130 -4.23 -17.21 -7.20
N SER A 131 -3.61 -17.35 -8.37
CA SER A 131 -3.47 -18.63 -9.10
C SER A 131 -2.54 -19.63 -8.41
N ALA A 132 -1.66 -19.20 -7.51
CA ALA A 132 -0.74 -20.08 -6.78
C ALA A 132 -1.41 -20.82 -5.60
N GLY A 133 -2.69 -20.57 -5.34
CA GLY A 133 -3.46 -21.24 -4.30
C GLY A 133 -3.49 -20.47 -2.97
N ARG A 134 -3.93 -21.17 -1.92
CA ARG A 134 -4.19 -20.57 -0.61
C ARG A 134 -2.89 -20.26 0.15
N VAL A 135 -2.78 -19.03 0.64
CA VAL A 135 -1.74 -18.60 1.59
C VAL A 135 -2.21 -18.88 3.00
N GLU A 136 -1.57 -19.80 3.73
CA GLU A 136 -1.98 -20.11 5.10
C GLU A 136 -1.78 -18.88 6.02
N PRO A 137 -2.86 -18.35 6.63
CA PRO A 137 -2.72 -17.26 7.58
C PRO A 137 -1.96 -17.75 8.81
N ARG A 138 -1.04 -16.92 9.33
CA ARG A 138 -0.35 -17.23 10.58
C ARG A 138 -1.40 -17.47 11.68
N ALA A 139 -1.22 -18.54 12.46
CA ALA A 139 -2.06 -18.79 13.62
C ALA A 139 -2.09 -17.55 14.51
N ALA A 140 -3.30 -17.14 14.91
CA ALA A 140 -3.47 -16.00 15.80
C ALA A 140 -2.61 -16.22 17.04
N ARG A 141 -1.73 -15.26 17.35
CA ARG A 141 -0.96 -15.29 18.58
C ARG A 141 -1.98 -15.21 19.71
N LYS A 142 -2.07 -16.24 20.56
CA LYS A 142 -2.87 -16.15 21.78
C LYS A 142 -2.27 -14.99 22.59
N LEU A 143 -3.07 -13.94 22.79
CA LEU A 143 -2.76 -12.84 23.70
C LEU A 143 -2.78 -13.37 25.14
#